data_AF-A0A061SH86-F1
#
_entry.id   AF-A0A061SH86-F1
#
_cell.length_a   1.000
_cell.length_b   1.000
_cell.length_c   1.000
_cell.angle_alpha   90.00
_cell.angle_beta   90.00
_cell.angle_gamma   90.00
#
_symmetry.space_group_name_H-M   'P 1'
#
loop_
_entity.id
_entity.type
_entity.pdbx_description
1 polymer ?
#
loop_
_entity_poly.entity_id
_entity_poly.type
_entity_poly.pdbx_seq_one_letter_code
_entity_poly.pdbx_strand_id
1 'polypeptide(L)' 'MTRLYGGGRKLEAFKFFCYLSIPIVMTWAVAGSPTNLEAIIKNRSYVVYPPAGPKPPTIEELHDFNRSTK' A
#
# COMPACT_ATOMS: atom_id res chain seq x y z
N MET A 1 19.18 -40.59 7.40
CA MET A 1 18.95 -39.53 6.40
C MET A 1 18.45 -38.28 7.11
N THR A 2 19.34 -37.50 7.73
CA THR A 2 19.05 -36.14 8.25
C THR A 2 20.36 -35.47 8.71
N ARG A 3 21.05 -34.78 7.78
CA ARG A 3 22.09 -33.79 8.13
C ARG A 3 21.68 -32.47 7.49
N LEU A 4 20.64 -31.86 8.04
CA LEU A 4 20.24 -30.50 7.72
C LEU A 4 20.83 -29.62 8.82
N TYR A 5 21.49 -28.53 8.44
CA TYR A 5 22.18 -27.55 9.32
C TYR A 5 23.53 -28.00 9.93
N GLY A 6 24.59 -27.85 9.13
CA GLY A 6 25.99 -27.99 9.57
C GLY A 6 26.72 -26.66 9.78
N GLY A 7 26.04 -25.64 10.31
CA GLY A 7 26.66 -24.34 10.60
C GLY A 7 26.90 -24.18 12.10
N GLY A 8 28.15 -23.98 12.54
CA GLY A 8 28.43 -23.79 13.97
C GLY A 8 27.65 -22.62 14.59
N ARG A 9 27.48 -22.62 15.92
CA ARG A 9 26.68 -21.65 16.71
C ARG A 9 26.89 -20.18 16.34
N LYS A 10 28.12 -19.78 15.99
CA LYS A 10 28.46 -18.42 15.56
C LYS A 10 27.77 -18.04 14.25
N LEU A 11 27.72 -18.97 13.29
CA LEU A 11 27.10 -18.76 11.98
C LEU A 11 25.58 -18.69 12.08
N GLU A 12 24.98 -19.49 12.98
CA GLU A 12 23.54 -19.44 13.25
C GLU A 12 23.14 -18.12 13.91
N ALA A 13 23.90 -17.66 14.91
CA ALA A 13 23.69 -16.36 15.52
C ALA A 13 23.82 -15.22 14.50
N PHE A 14 24.85 -15.24 13.65
CA PHE A 14 25.03 -14.25 12.59
C PHE A 14 23.83 -14.20 11.63
N LYS A 15 23.39 -15.37 11.14
CA LYS A 15 22.20 -15.45 10.27
C LYS A 15 20.96 -14.89 10.96
N PHE A 16 20.75 -15.22 12.23
CA PHE A 16 19.64 -14.70 13.02
C PHE A 16 19.68 -13.17 13.14
N PHE A 17 20.85 -12.60 13.45
CA PHE A 17 21.04 -11.15 13.46
C PHE A 17 20.78 -10.51 12.10
N CYS A 18 21.25 -11.11 11.00
CA CYS A 18 20.95 -10.60 9.65
C CYS A 18 19.45 -10.61 9.38
N TYR A 19 18.75 -11.70 9.68
CA TYR A 19 17.32 -11.81 9.45
C TYR A 19 16.49 -10.81 10.26
N LEU A 20 16.95 -10.43 11.45
CA LEU A 20 16.28 -9.40 12.25
C LEU A 20 16.69 -7.98 11.85
N SER A 21 17.99 -7.71 11.72
CA SER A 21 18.51 -6.36 11.51
C SER A 21 18.17 -5.82 10.12
N ILE A 22 18.24 -6.65 9.08
CA ILE A 22 18.01 -6.19 7.70
C ILE A 22 16.60 -5.60 7.53
N PRO A 23 15.49 -6.29 7.90
CA PRO A 23 14.16 -5.71 7.79
C PRO A 23 13.95 -4.46 8.66
N ILE A 24 14.53 -4.44 9.87
CA ILE A 24 14.42 -3.29 10.79
C ILE A 24 15.10 -2.06 10.18
N VAL A 25 16.35 -2.21 9.76
CA VAL A 25 17.14 -1.12 9.17
C VAL A 25 16.51 -0.66 7.85
N MET A 26 16.05 -1.59 7.02
CA MET A 26 15.37 -1.26 5.77
C MET A 26 14.08 -0.46 6.01
N THR A 27 13.26 -0.88 6.97
CA THR A 27 12.04 -0.16 7.33
C THR A 27 12.37 1.22 7.87
N TRP A 28 13.36 1.34 8.75
CA TRP A 28 13.77 2.63 9.30
C TRP A 28 14.34 3.57 8.25
N ALA A 29 15.14 3.07 7.30
CA ALA A 29 15.68 3.89 6.21
C ALA A 29 14.57 4.42 5.27
N VAL A 30 13.53 3.63 5.03
CA VAL A 30 12.41 3.99 4.15
C VAL A 30 11.39 4.87 4.89
N ALA A 31 11.00 4.51 6.11
CA ALA A 31 9.91 5.14 6.85
C ALA A 31 10.37 6.14 7.92
N GLY A 32 11.66 6.22 8.24
CA GLY A 32 12.20 7.15 9.22
C GLY A 32 12.25 8.60 8.75
N SER A 33 12.08 8.85 7.45
CA SER A 33 11.96 10.20 6.91
C SER A 33 10.65 10.37 6.13
N PRO A 34 9.84 11.40 6.43
CA PRO A 34 8.58 11.63 5.73
C PRO A 34 8.81 11.93 4.24
N THR A 35 9.94 12.56 3.89
CA THR A 35 10.29 12.92 2.51
C THR A 35 10.53 11.69 1.62
N ASN A 36 11.25 10.67 2.10
CA ASN A 36 11.49 9.44 1.32
C ASN A 36 10.18 8.66 1.15
N LEU A 37 9.37 8.60 2.21
CA LEU A 37 8.09 7.90 2.19
C LEU A 37 7.12 8.57 1.21
N GLU A 38 7.04 9.90 1.22
CA GLU A 38 6.22 10.68 0.29
C GLU A 38 6.66 10.48 -1.17
N ALA A 39 7.97 10.48 -1.45
CA ALA A 39 8.49 10.21 -2.78
C ALA A 39 8.12 8.80 -3.29
N ILE A 40 8.21 7.78 -2.44
CA ILE A 40 7.85 6.40 -2.78
C ILE A 40 6.33 6.27 -3.03
N ILE A 41 5.51 6.88 -2.17
CA ILE A 41 4.05 6.85 -2.29
C ILE A 41 3.60 7.57 -3.57
N LYS A 42 4.14 8.75 -3.87
CA LYS A 42 3.79 9.51 -5.08
C LYS A 42 4.14 8.77 -6.37
N ASN A 43 5.19 7.96 -6.38
CA ASN A 43 5.59 7.17 -7.55
C ASN A 43 4.64 5.99 -7.85
N ARG A 44 3.71 5.68 -6.93
CA ARG A 44 2.74 4.59 -7.05
C ARG A 44 1.34 5.17 -6.85
N SER A 45 0.84 5.91 -7.83
CA SER A 45 -0.55 6.40 -7.81
C SER A 45 -1.53 5.23 -7.88
N TYR A 46 -1.91 4.69 -6.72
CA TYR A 46 -2.77 3.50 -6.60
C TYR A 46 -4.26 3.82 -6.65
N VAL A 47 -4.63 5.09 -6.52
CA VAL A 47 -6.01 5.55 -6.58
C VAL A 47 -6.17 6.45 -7.79
N VAL A 48 -6.73 5.90 -8.86
CA VAL A 48 -7.24 6.68 -9.99
C VAL A 48 -8.72 6.92 -9.70
N TYR A 49 -9.05 8.15 -9.30
CA TYR A 49 -10.45 8.52 -9.23
C TYR A 49 -11.03 8.50 -10.64
N PRO A 50 -12.13 7.78 -10.88
CA PRO A 50 -12.84 7.90 -12.14
C PRO A 50 -13.27 9.36 -12.31
N PRO A 51 -13.38 9.85 -13.57
CA PRO A 51 -13.93 11.18 -13.81
C PRO A 51 -15.26 11.31 -13.08
N ALA A 52 -15.48 12.47 -12.45
CA ALA A 52 -16.70 12.74 -11.71
C ALA A 52 -17.90 12.39 -12.60
N GLY A 53 -18.75 11.50 -12.11
CA GLY A 53 -19.97 11.12 -12.82
C GLY A 53 -20.85 12.35 -13.06
N PRO A 54 -21.78 12.28 -14.03
CA PRO A 54 -22.76 13.35 -14.21
C PRO A 54 -23.43 13.65 -12.87
N LYS A 55 -23.61 14.95 -12.58
CA LYS A 55 -24.31 15.39 -11.38
C LYS A 55 -25.66 14.66 -11.33
N PRO A 56 -26.05 14.08 -10.18
CA PRO A 56 -27.36 13.46 -10.07
C PRO A 56 -28.44 14.48 -10.44
N PRO A 57 -29.50 14.04 -11.13
CA PRO A 57 -30.60 14.92 -11.52
C PRO A 57 -31.19 15.59 -10.28
N THR A 58 -31.60 16.84 -10.44
CA THR A 58 -32.26 17.60 -9.37
C THR A 58 -33.66 17.05 -9.10
N ILE A 59 -34.18 17.30 -7.89
CA ILE A 59 -35.54 16.87 -7.49
C ILE A 59 -36.60 17.41 -8.46
N GLU A 60 -36.41 18.63 -8.96
CA GLU A 60 -37.28 19.29 -9.93
C GLU A 60 -37.29 18.53 -11.26
N GLU A 61 -36.12 18.19 -11.79
CA GLU A 61 -36.00 17.38 -13.01
C GLU A 61 -36.63 15.98 -12.83
N LEU A 62 -36.49 15.36 -11.65
CA LEU A 62 -37.14 14.06 -11.35
C LEU A 62 -38.67 14.14 -11.38
N HIS A 63 -39.24 15.24 -10.88
CA HIS A 63 -40.69 15.46 -10.90
C HIS A 63 -41.22 15.69 -12.33
N ASP A 64 -40.45 16.38 -13.17
CA ASP A 64 -40.82 16.61 -14.57
C ASP A 64 -40.70 15.34 -15.42
N PHE A 65 -39.69 14.48 -15.18
CA PHE A 65 -39.63 13.16 -15.79
C PHE A 65 -40.87 12.31 -15.44
N ASN A 66 -41.27 12.30 -14.16
CA ASN A 66 -42.46 11.57 -13.69
C ASN A 66 -43.78 12.12 -14.25
N ARG A 67 -43.84 13.41 -14.59
CA ARG A 67 -45.01 13.99 -15.27
C ARG A 67 -45.03 13.70 -16.76
N SER A 68 -43.88 13.61 -17.42
CA SER A 68 -43.78 13.36 -18.87
C SER A 68 -44.06 11.91 -19.30
N THR A 69 -43.94 10.96 -18.36
CA THR A 69 -44.17 9.52 -18.59
C THR A 69 -45.63 9.09 -18.46
N LYS A 70 -46.55 10.03 -18.18
CA LYS A 70 -48.00 9.85 -18.17
C LYS A 70 -48.62 10.35 -19.47
#